data_AF-A0A953W045-F1
#
_entry.id   AF-A0A953W045-F1
#
_cell.length_a   1.000
_cell.length_b   1.000
_cell.length_c   1.000
_cell.angle_alpha   90.00
_cell.angle_beta   90.00
_cell.angle_gamma   90.00
#
_symmetry.space_group_name_H-M   'P 1'
#
loop_
_entity.id
_entity.type
_entity.pdbx_description
1 polymer ?
#
loop_
_entity_poly.entity_id
_entity_poly.type
_entity_poly.pdbx_seq_one_letter_code
_entity_poly.pdbx_strand_id
1 'polypeptide(L)'
;MKTALKAILVAATLGLPAASAVTAMTETDTMVMGHSMLVGALVSTLSRDGIDSTGYEKLTLSEVVELHGILGDDDTPSSTMRSQANRILDAARAR
;
A
#
# COMPACT_ATOMS: atom_id res chain seq x y z
N MET A 1 50.53 -31.36 -7.14
CA MET A 1 50.89 -29.96 -6.79
C MET A 1 49.90 -29.51 -5.73
N LYS A 2 50.26 -29.57 -4.44
CA LYS A 2 50.95 -28.52 -3.67
C LYS A 2 50.12 -27.24 -3.63
N THR A 3 49.33 -27.07 -2.56
CA THR A 3 49.60 -26.15 -1.41
C THR A 3 48.83 -24.83 -1.63
N ALA A 4 48.15 -24.21 -0.69
CA ALA A 4 48.18 -24.21 0.77
C ALA A 4 46.79 -23.74 1.25
N LEU A 5 46.18 -24.36 2.26
CA LEU A 5 46.44 -24.09 3.67
C LEU A 5 46.37 -22.59 4.00
N LYS A 6 45.25 -22.14 4.58
CA LYS A 6 45.23 -21.36 5.83
C LYS A 6 43.81 -21.18 6.33
N ALA A 7 43.43 -22.11 7.20
CA ALA A 7 42.48 -21.86 8.26
C ALA A 7 43.01 -20.70 9.12
N ILE A 8 42.19 -19.67 9.29
CA ILE A 8 42.23 -18.83 10.49
C ILE A 8 40.80 -18.84 11.03
N LEU A 9 40.51 -19.91 11.75
CA LEU A 9 39.69 -19.84 12.95
C LEU A 9 40.42 -18.88 13.90
N VAL A 10 39.68 -17.98 14.56
CA VAL A 10 39.94 -17.37 15.88
C VAL A 10 39.41 -15.92 15.86
N ALA A 11 38.19 -15.77 16.34
CA ALA A 11 37.90 -14.87 17.45
C ALA A 11 36.44 -15.10 17.84
N ALA A 12 36.25 -16.05 18.75
CA ALA A 12 35.09 -16.09 19.60
C ALA A 12 34.99 -14.76 20.36
N THR A 13 34.21 -13.81 19.84
CA THR A 13 33.62 -12.78 20.67
C THR A 13 32.28 -13.32 21.13
N LEU A 14 32.36 -14.08 22.24
CA LEU A 14 31.26 -14.31 23.17
C LEU A 14 30.85 -12.95 23.76
N GLY A 15 30.25 -12.10 22.93
CA GLY A 15 29.64 -10.85 23.32
C GLY A 15 28.16 -11.02 23.04
N LEU A 16 27.41 -11.31 24.11
CA LEU A 16 25.96 -11.38 24.26
C LEU A 16 25.12 -11.08 23.01
N PRO A 17 24.05 -11.86 22.73
CA PRO A 17 23.02 -11.41 21.82
C PRO A 17 22.36 -10.19 22.48
N ALA A 18 22.89 -9.00 22.17
CA ALA A 18 22.11 -7.79 22.24
C ALA A 18 21.02 -8.01 21.21
N ALA A 19 19.89 -8.49 21.73
CA ALA A 19 18.58 -8.44 21.13
C ALA A 19 18.31 -6.99 20.74
N SER A 20 18.94 -6.56 19.65
CA SER A 20 18.49 -5.42 18.89
C SER A 20 17.24 -5.96 18.25
N ALA A 21 16.12 -5.70 18.92
CA ALA A 21 14.80 -5.80 18.37
C ALA A 21 14.79 -5.04 17.04
N VAL A 22 15.17 -5.74 15.97
CA VAL A 22 14.57 -5.53 14.67
C VAL A 22 13.14 -5.92 14.94
N THR A 23 12.33 -4.93 15.34
CA THR A 23 10.89 -5.03 15.34
C THR A 23 10.57 -5.53 13.94
N ALA A 24 10.21 -6.81 13.85
CA ALA A 24 9.74 -7.38 12.62
C ALA A 24 8.50 -6.56 12.27
N MET A 25 8.67 -5.55 11.41
CA MET A 25 7.54 -5.03 10.67
C MET A 25 7.06 -6.22 9.87
N THR A 26 6.05 -6.88 10.40
CA THR A 26 5.34 -7.96 9.72
C THR A 26 4.89 -7.43 8.37
N GLU A 27 4.95 -8.24 7.30
CA GLU A 27 4.44 -7.85 5.98
C GLU A 27 3.02 -7.27 6.04
N THR A 28 2.24 -7.71 7.04
CA THR A 28 0.94 -7.17 7.40
C THR A 28 0.96 -5.66 7.72
N ASP A 29 1.94 -5.16 8.48
CA ASP A 29 2.07 -3.73 8.80
C ASP A 29 2.40 -2.91 7.54
N THR A 30 3.28 -3.40 6.68
CA THR A 30 3.61 -2.75 5.40
C THR A 30 2.41 -2.73 4.45
N MET A 31 1.60 -3.81 4.42
CA MET A 31 0.37 -3.85 3.64
C MET A 31 -0.70 -2.87 4.17
N VAL A 32 -0.89 -2.77 5.49
CA VAL A 32 -1.85 -1.82 6.10
C VAL A 32 -1.42 -0.37 5.87
N MET A 33 -0.12 -0.10 5.94
CA MET A 33 0.44 1.23 5.66
C MET A 33 0.28 1.61 4.17
N GLY A 34 0.55 0.68 3.25
CA GLY A 34 0.34 0.87 1.82
C GLY A 34 -1.12 1.10 1.44
N HIS A 35 -2.05 0.37 2.08
CA HIS A 35 -3.49 0.58 1.90
C HIS A 35 -3.91 1.98 2.36
N SER A 36 -3.44 2.43 3.54
CA SER A 36 -3.75 3.76 4.06
C SER A 36 -3.24 4.88 3.15
N MET A 37 -2.06 4.71 2.55
CA MET A 37 -1.52 5.67 1.57
C MET A 37 -2.35 5.70 0.29
N LEU A 38 -2.76 4.55 -0.23
CA LEU A 38 -3.62 4.44 -1.42
C LEU A 38 -4.98 5.11 -1.21
N VAL A 39 -5.61 4.85 -0.06
CA VAL A 39 -6.88 5.47 0.31
C VAL A 39 -6.71 6.99 0.45
N GLY A 40 -5.62 7.46 1.07
CA GLY A 40 -5.32 8.89 1.16
C GLY A 40 -5.14 9.56 -0.21
N ALA A 41 -4.41 8.91 -1.12
CA ALA A 41 -4.25 9.40 -2.49
C ALA A 41 -5.60 9.44 -3.23
N LEU A 42 -6.42 8.41 -3.08
CA LEU A 42 -7.75 8.33 -3.68
C LEU A 42 -8.66 9.47 -3.19
N VAL A 43 -8.75 9.68 -1.88
CA VAL A 43 -9.58 10.76 -1.30
C VAL A 43 -9.11 12.14 -1.78
N SER A 44 -7.81 12.33 -1.93
CA SER A 44 -7.24 13.57 -2.50
C SER A 44 -7.69 13.78 -3.95
N THR A 45 -7.60 12.74 -4.78
CA THR A 45 -8.04 12.78 -6.18
C THR A 45 -9.55 13.05 -6.29
N LEU A 46 -10.37 12.34 -5.53
CA LEU A 46 -11.81 12.55 -5.48
C LEU A 46 -12.15 14.00 -5.09
N SER A 47 -11.48 14.54 -4.06
CA SER A 47 -11.68 15.91 -3.60
C SER A 47 -11.24 16.93 -4.66
N ARG A 48 -10.10 16.70 -5.33
CA ARG A 48 -9.61 17.55 -6.43
C ARG A 48 -10.61 17.59 -7.58
N ASP A 49 -11.21 16.45 -7.88
CA ASP A 49 -12.14 16.30 -9.00
C ASP A 49 -13.60 16.61 -8.61
N GLY A 50 -13.82 17.11 -7.39
CA GLY A 50 -15.14 17.52 -6.88
C GLY A 50 -16.14 16.38 -6.74
N ILE A 51 -15.64 15.16 -6.51
CA ILE A 51 -16.44 13.96 -6.29
C ILE A 51 -16.61 13.79 -4.77
N ASP A 52 -17.85 13.54 -4.34
CA ASP A 52 -18.14 13.28 -2.93
C ASP A 52 -17.46 11.98 -2.49
N SER A 53 -16.50 12.06 -1.57
CA SER A 53 -15.78 10.91 -1.04
C SER A 53 -16.49 10.23 0.12
N THR A 54 -17.70 10.67 0.50
CA THR A 54 -18.48 10.07 1.61
C THR A 54 -18.63 8.56 1.43
N GLY A 55 -18.23 7.77 2.43
CA GLY A 55 -18.30 6.31 2.41
C GLY A 55 -17.05 5.61 1.85
N TYR A 56 -15.98 6.35 1.53
CA TYR A 56 -14.71 5.78 1.06
C TYR A 56 -14.11 4.75 2.03
N GLU A 57 -14.37 4.88 3.34
CA GLU A 57 -13.92 3.98 4.40
C GLU A 57 -14.51 2.56 4.30
N LYS A 58 -15.60 2.40 3.55
CA LYS A 58 -16.25 1.10 3.31
C LYS A 58 -15.78 0.43 2.01
N LEU A 59 -14.91 1.10 1.24
CA LEU A 59 -14.37 0.55 0.00
C LEU A 59 -13.45 -0.63 0.32
N THR A 60 -13.66 -1.72 -0.39
CA THR A 60 -12.71 -2.84 -0.43
C THR A 60 -11.48 -2.46 -1.26
N LEU A 61 -10.38 -3.18 -1.08
CA LEU A 61 -9.16 -2.95 -1.85
C LEU A 61 -9.41 -2.99 -3.37
N SER A 62 -10.27 -3.90 -3.84
CA SER A 62 -10.67 -4.03 -5.23
C SER A 62 -11.30 -2.76 -5.77
N GLU A 63 -12.22 -2.17 -5.00
CA GLU A 63 -12.96 -0.95 -5.37
C GLU A 63 -12.06 0.28 -5.34
N VAL A 64 -11.09 0.33 -4.43
CA VAL A 64 -10.06 1.38 -4.40
C VAL A 64 -9.20 1.33 -5.67
N VAL A 65 -8.78 0.13 -6.09
CA VAL A 65 -8.00 -0.05 -7.33
C VAL A 65 -8.82 0.33 -8.56
N GLU A 66 -10.09 -0.07 -8.60
CA GLU A 66 -11.00 0.27 -9.70
C GLU A 66 -11.23 1.79 -9.81
N LEU A 67 -11.50 2.46 -8.68
CA LEU A 67 -11.61 3.92 -8.62
C LEU A 67 -10.32 4.62 -9.06
N HIS A 68 -9.16 4.12 -8.62
CA HIS A 68 -7.87 4.67 -9.05
C HIS A 68 -7.65 4.49 -10.56
N GLY A 69 -8.10 3.39 -11.14
CA GLY A 69 -8.07 3.17 -12.59
C GLY A 69 -8.97 4.15 -13.35
N ILE A 70 -10.19 4.35 -12.86
CA ILE A 70 -11.17 5.27 -13.48
C ILE A 70 -10.69 6.73 -13.41
N LEU A 71 -10.18 7.15 -12.25
CA LEU A 71 -9.73 8.54 -12.02
C LEU A 71 -8.36 8.83 -12.65
N GLY A 72 -7.58 7.80 -12.96
CA GLY A 72 -6.29 7.93 -13.63
C GLY A 72 -6.36 7.88 -15.16
N ASP A 73 -7.54 7.64 -15.74
CA ASP A 73 -7.74 7.55 -17.17
C ASP A 73 -8.12 8.92 -17.75
N ASP A 74 -7.10 9.65 -18.24
CA ASP A 74 -7.24 10.98 -18.84
C ASP A 74 -8.04 10.98 -20.17
N ASP A 75 -8.19 9.82 -20.83
CA ASP A 75 -8.93 9.69 -22.08
C ASP A 75 -10.45 9.51 -21.84
N THR A 76 -10.86 9.16 -20.62
CA THR A 76 -12.26 8.99 -20.28
C THR A 76 -12.93 10.36 -20.04
N PRO A 77 -14.09 10.66 -20.68
CA PRO A 77 -14.82 11.90 -20.44
C PRO A 77 -15.12 12.09 -18.95
N SER A 78 -14.86 13.29 -18.43
CA SER A 78 -15.01 13.59 -16.99
C SER A 78 -16.42 13.28 -16.43
N SER A 79 -17.47 13.40 -17.25
CA SER A 79 -18.84 13.00 -16.88
C SER A 79 -19.00 11.49 -16.70
N THR A 80 -18.35 10.70 -17.56
CA THR A 80 -18.37 9.24 -17.52
C THR A 80 -17.55 8.74 -16.33
N MET A 81 -16.34 9.29 -16.16
CA MET A 81 -15.48 9.06 -15.01
C MET A 81 -16.23 9.29 -13.70
N ARG A 82 -16.83 10.48 -13.53
CA ARG A 82 -17.62 10.83 -12.35
C ARG A 82 -18.81 9.89 -12.13
N SER A 83 -19.53 9.53 -13.18
CA SER A 83 -20.66 8.60 -13.08
C SER A 83 -20.25 7.20 -12.64
N GLN A 84 -19.09 6.72 -13.08
CA GLN A 84 -18.56 5.42 -12.65
C GLN A 84 -18.04 5.47 -11.21
N ALA A 85 -17.29 6.52 -10.86
CA ALA A 85 -16.78 6.71 -9.52
C ALA A 85 -17.91 6.79 -8.47
N ASN A 86 -18.95 7.59 -8.76
CA ASN A 86 -20.12 7.70 -7.88
C ASN A 86 -20.85 6.36 -7.72
N ARG A 87 -20.96 5.54 -8.77
CA ARG A 87 -21.60 4.22 -8.66
C ARG A 87 -20.87 3.29 -7.70
N ILE A 88 -19.54 3.29 -7.72
CA ILE A 88 -18.72 2.47 -6.82
C ILE A 88 -18.86 2.99 -5.38
N LEU A 89 -18.80 4.30 -5.18
CA LEU A 89 -18.94 4.94 -3.88
C LEU A 89 -20.34 4.71 -3.27
N ASP A 90 -21.40 4.81 -4.08
CA ASP A 90 -22.78 4.52 -3.66
C ASP A 90 -22.95 3.05 -3.25
N ALA A 91 -22.36 2.12 -4.02
CA ALA A 91 -22.39 0.70 -3.70
C ALA A 91 -21.65 0.38 -2.39
N ALA A 92 -20.53 1.05 -2.12
CA ALA A 92 -19.81 0.93 -0.86
C ALA A 92 -20.59 1.52 0.31
N ARG A 93 -21.25 2.67 0.10
CA ARG A 93 -22.07 3.34 1.11
C ARG A 93 -23.29 2.52 1.55
N ALA A 94 -23.90 1.80 0.61
CA ALA A 94 -25.10 0.99 0.83
C ALA A 94 -24.85 -0.30 1.64
N ARG A 95 -23.59 -0.69 1.85
CA ARG A 95 -23.21 -1.79 2.76
C ARG A 95 -23.16 -1.32 4.21
#